data_AF-A0ABD0JKV2-F1
#
_entry.id   AF-A0ABD0JKV2-F1
#
_cell.length_a   1.000
_cell.length_b   1.000
_cell.length_c   1.000
_cell.angle_alpha   90.00
_cell.angle_beta   90.00
_cell.angle_gamma   90.00
#
_symmetry.space_group_name_H-M   'P 1'
#
loop_
_entity.id
_entity.type
_entity.pdbx_description
1 polymer ?
#
loop_
_entity_poly.entity_id
_entity_poly.type
_entity_poly.pdbx_seq_one_letter_code
_entity_poly.pdbx_strand_id
1 'polypeptide(L)'
;FPSLALLVLLVALCTTVANGAPCTNILPGLERQARGVDVTKLDLIPINPVQSGGGFMSQVTYALPDNVWSTNSIPSGSLAASTHVLMTSNEVRKSFSVNAGVDVTTAKFGFSSSFSYSRTQTTLLKNERKVSTVSAAFSSRRVDLVPGNELVLDQRAQAAINALPARLADGRAAYENFLRQYGTHYISEARFGGIMNVYMETESQYLEKTNAEAVSVQASATFGSILTVKGGYSSSTTNIDSRFTSATTNTIRYYGGSANLLDQNGLSAWMPTIQGDPWLYSTKLNRISDLVRDATKRQALSDAIDDYVMRSYVNVELRRVLDTLPSGVKSSDDVTEVKQRINTMLNKFPLVESDVESLGNDVMSTYRMLIIRYDNTYAQFSTPNAYDRPVNFECPPGKTITGIKSWHLNYHEDRQWQFKCGYTPNLYPLANCRWSGYVNEYDAVVNYKCPGTSAIKGWYSVHYNRREDRRYKFMCCDIQGLGETNCAWSSYKNSWDGPMDFSYCPSEKYINGAYSYHSNHHEDRRWQFYVCTV
;
A
#
# COMPACT_ATOMS: atom_id res chain seq x y z
N PHE A 1 -26.82 -27.38 -40.96
CA PHE A 1 -27.75 -28.47 -40.58
C PHE A 1 -27.37 -29.72 -41.33
N PRO A 2 -27.47 -30.94 -40.75
CA PRO A 2 -27.68 -31.31 -39.33
C PRO A 2 -26.33 -31.57 -38.60
N SER A 3 -26.15 -31.39 -37.29
CA SER A 3 -26.61 -32.21 -36.13
C SER A 3 -26.02 -33.63 -36.13
N LEU A 4 -25.47 -34.22 -35.04
CA LEU A 4 -25.41 -33.92 -33.58
C LEU A 4 -23.90 -33.83 -33.11
N ALA A 5 -23.45 -33.81 -31.84
CA ALA A 5 -24.06 -33.96 -30.50
C ALA A 5 -23.37 -33.08 -29.42
N LEU A 6 -24.17 -32.70 -28.41
CA LEU A 6 -23.78 -31.90 -27.25
C LEU A 6 -23.07 -32.79 -26.22
N LEU A 7 -21.75 -32.65 -26.02
CA LEU A 7 -21.04 -33.38 -24.96
C LEU A 7 -21.26 -32.70 -23.60
N VAL A 8 -22.43 -32.92 -23.01
CA VAL A 8 -22.71 -32.59 -21.61
C VAL A 8 -21.79 -33.44 -20.75
N LEU A 9 -20.73 -32.84 -20.22
CA LEU A 9 -19.87 -33.51 -19.24
C LEU A 9 -20.67 -33.64 -17.94
N LEU A 10 -21.14 -34.86 -17.63
CA LEU A 10 -21.83 -35.14 -16.37
C LEU A 10 -20.90 -34.82 -15.19
N VAL A 11 -21.15 -33.69 -14.54
CA VAL A 11 -20.83 -33.55 -13.12
C VAL A 11 -21.84 -34.44 -12.39
N ALA A 12 -21.39 -35.61 -11.95
CA ALA A 12 -22.18 -36.49 -11.10
C ALA A 12 -22.29 -35.87 -9.70
N LEU A 13 -23.24 -34.95 -9.55
CA LEU A 13 -23.77 -34.54 -8.24
C LEU A 13 -24.49 -35.77 -7.67
N CYS A 14 -23.87 -36.43 -6.69
CA CYS A 14 -24.42 -37.61 -6.05
C CYS A 14 -25.72 -37.27 -5.31
N THR A 15 -26.86 -37.66 -5.89
CA THR A 15 -28.11 -37.76 -5.13
C THR A 15 -27.96 -38.83 -4.04
N THR A 16 -28.39 -38.51 -2.83
CA THR A 16 -28.26 -39.32 -1.61
C THR A 16 -28.49 -40.82 -1.81
N VAL A 17 -27.45 -41.63 -1.60
CA VAL A 17 -27.59 -43.09 -1.43
C VAL A 17 -27.89 -43.38 0.03
N ALA A 18 -28.90 -44.22 0.31
CA ALA A 18 -29.56 -44.36 1.61
C ALA A 18 -28.74 -45.02 2.75
N ASN A 19 -27.40 -44.96 2.73
CA ASN A 19 -26.52 -45.61 3.70
C ASN A 19 -25.24 -44.79 4.00
N GLY A 20 -25.39 -43.54 4.47
CA GLY A 20 -24.42 -42.83 5.35
C GLY A 20 -22.94 -42.73 4.95
N ALA A 21 -22.55 -43.11 3.73
CA ALA A 21 -21.15 -43.16 3.32
C ALA A 21 -20.66 -41.75 2.94
N PRO A 22 -19.56 -41.24 3.55
CA PRO A 22 -19.03 -39.93 3.19
C PRO A 22 -18.53 -39.92 1.74
N CYS A 23 -18.78 -38.83 1.02
CA CYS A 23 -18.39 -38.70 -0.38
C CYS A 23 -16.86 -38.80 -0.54
N THR A 24 -16.41 -39.78 -1.32
CA THR A 24 -14.98 -40.10 -1.49
C THR A 24 -14.26 -39.29 -2.57
N ASN A 25 -15.00 -38.54 -3.40
CA ASN A 25 -14.47 -37.76 -4.52
C ASN A 25 -14.93 -36.29 -4.43
N ILE A 26 -14.47 -35.59 -3.40
CA ILE A 26 -14.71 -34.16 -3.19
C ILE A 26 -13.76 -33.37 -4.09
N LEU A 27 -14.24 -32.31 -4.75
CA LEU A 27 -13.39 -31.42 -5.54
C LEU A 27 -12.27 -30.83 -4.65
N PRO A 28 -10.99 -30.96 -5.02
CA PRO A 28 -9.87 -30.44 -4.21
C PRO A 28 -10.02 -28.94 -3.89
N GLY A 29 -9.70 -28.56 -2.65
CA GLY A 29 -9.77 -27.18 -2.14
C GLY A 29 -11.12 -26.82 -1.47
N LEU A 30 -12.20 -27.58 -1.70
CA LEU A 30 -13.50 -27.29 -1.09
C LEU A 30 -13.48 -27.30 0.44
N GLU A 31 -12.55 -28.03 1.05
CA GLU A 31 -12.36 -28.03 2.51
C GLU A 31 -11.94 -26.67 3.08
N ARG A 32 -11.53 -25.70 2.24
CA ARG A 32 -11.34 -24.29 2.63
C ARG A 32 -12.63 -23.47 2.51
N GLN A 33 -13.43 -23.70 1.47
CA GLN A 33 -14.77 -23.08 1.31
C GLN A 33 -15.74 -23.55 2.40
N ALA A 34 -15.55 -24.77 2.91
CA ALA A 34 -16.31 -25.34 4.03
C ALA A 34 -16.17 -24.59 5.37
N ARG A 35 -15.24 -23.63 5.48
CA ARG A 35 -14.85 -23.02 6.76
C ARG A 35 -15.46 -21.63 6.96
N GLY A 36 -15.71 -21.31 8.22
CA GLY A 36 -15.90 -19.94 8.66
C GLY A 36 -14.60 -19.14 8.57
N VAL A 37 -14.74 -17.81 8.44
CA VAL A 37 -13.65 -16.87 8.16
C VAL A 37 -13.65 -15.72 9.15
N ASP A 38 -12.55 -15.53 9.88
CA ASP A 38 -12.22 -14.30 10.59
C ASP A 38 -11.62 -13.30 9.60
N VAL A 39 -12.46 -12.38 9.10
CA VAL A 39 -12.09 -11.42 8.07
C VAL A 39 -11.04 -10.39 8.55
N THR A 40 -10.83 -10.25 9.86
CA THR A 40 -9.78 -9.38 10.40
C THR A 40 -8.39 -9.96 10.20
N LYS A 41 -8.29 -11.29 10.01
CA LYS A 41 -7.04 -12.06 9.83
C LYS A 41 -6.88 -12.65 8.41
N LEU A 42 -7.89 -12.48 7.55
CA LEU A 42 -7.93 -13.09 6.23
C LEU A 42 -6.73 -12.67 5.36
N ASP A 43 -6.10 -13.65 4.72
CA ASP A 43 -4.99 -13.45 3.79
C ASP A 43 -5.05 -14.54 2.70
N LEU A 44 -5.69 -14.21 1.57
CA LEU A 44 -5.92 -15.14 0.46
C LEU A 44 -4.66 -15.37 -0.40
N ILE A 45 -3.74 -14.40 -0.44
CA ILE A 45 -2.53 -14.43 -1.28
C ILE A 45 -1.32 -13.97 -0.44
N PRO A 46 -0.92 -14.76 0.58
CA PRO A 46 -0.02 -14.30 1.62
C PRO A 46 1.43 -14.15 1.14
N ILE A 47 2.03 -12.96 1.30
CA ILE A 47 3.42 -12.64 0.88
C ILE A 47 4.44 -13.64 1.43
N ASN A 48 4.15 -14.24 2.59
CA ASN A 48 4.86 -15.40 3.13
C ASN A 48 3.88 -16.51 3.56
N PRO A 49 3.77 -17.64 2.85
CA PRO A 49 2.80 -18.69 3.15
C PRO A 49 3.06 -19.45 4.47
N VAL A 50 4.28 -19.38 5.01
CA VAL A 50 4.67 -20.13 6.22
C VAL A 50 4.07 -19.52 7.51
N GLN A 51 3.63 -18.26 7.47
CA GLN A 51 3.24 -17.50 8.67
C GLN A 51 1.75 -17.14 8.72
N SER A 52 0.96 -17.54 7.72
CA SER A 52 -0.45 -17.17 7.59
C SER A 52 -1.38 -18.35 7.87
N GLY A 53 -2.04 -18.35 9.03
CA GLY A 53 -3.24 -19.18 9.26
C GLY A 53 -4.46 -18.80 8.40
N GLY A 54 -4.30 -17.82 7.50
CA GLY A 54 -5.25 -17.41 6.46
C GLY A 54 -6.58 -16.84 6.93
N GLY A 55 -6.82 -16.74 8.25
CA GLY A 55 -8.13 -16.35 8.81
C GLY A 55 -9.19 -17.46 8.77
N PHE A 56 -8.84 -18.68 8.36
CA PHE A 56 -9.78 -19.80 8.28
C PHE A 56 -9.94 -20.50 9.63
N MET A 57 -11.19 -20.76 10.04
CA MET A 57 -11.48 -21.44 11.29
C MET A 57 -11.29 -22.96 11.16
N SER A 58 -10.69 -23.59 12.18
CA SER A 58 -10.36 -25.03 12.16
C SER A 58 -11.51 -25.96 12.56
N GLN A 59 -12.60 -25.42 13.10
CA GLN A 59 -13.72 -26.18 13.68
C GLN A 59 -15.03 -26.07 12.91
N VAL A 60 -15.06 -25.34 11.78
CA VAL A 60 -16.25 -25.16 10.96
C VAL A 60 -16.10 -25.96 9.68
N THR A 61 -17.04 -26.85 9.40
CA THR A 61 -17.14 -27.60 8.15
C THR A 61 -18.60 -27.68 7.74
N TYR A 62 -19.00 -26.90 6.73
CA TYR A 62 -20.30 -27.08 6.08
C TYR A 62 -20.40 -28.48 5.47
N ALA A 63 -21.61 -29.04 5.41
CA ALA A 63 -21.84 -30.32 4.76
C ALA A 63 -21.54 -30.20 3.26
N LEU A 64 -20.54 -30.94 2.78
CA LEU A 64 -20.17 -31.04 1.37
C LEU A 64 -20.34 -32.51 0.93
N PRO A 65 -20.81 -32.78 -0.30
CA PRO A 65 -21.00 -31.84 -1.41
C PRO A 65 -22.39 -31.17 -1.48
N ASP A 66 -23.35 -31.56 -0.65
CA ASP A 66 -24.78 -31.21 -0.79
C ASP A 66 -25.10 -29.70 -0.85
N ASN A 67 -24.23 -28.86 -0.28
CA ASN A 67 -24.35 -27.40 -0.31
C ASN A 67 -23.69 -26.72 -1.54
N VAL A 68 -23.17 -27.46 -2.53
CA VAL A 68 -22.58 -26.89 -3.77
C VAL A 68 -23.63 -26.79 -4.88
N TRP A 69 -23.89 -25.56 -5.35
CA TRP A 69 -24.88 -25.28 -6.39
C TRP A 69 -24.31 -25.42 -7.81
N SER A 70 -23.13 -24.84 -8.07
CA SER A 70 -22.52 -24.89 -9.39
C SER A 70 -21.00 -24.82 -9.37
N THR A 71 -20.37 -25.52 -10.32
CA THR A 71 -18.93 -25.45 -10.59
C THR A 71 -18.69 -25.00 -12.03
N ASN A 72 -18.01 -23.87 -12.23
CA ASN A 72 -17.81 -23.27 -13.55
C ASN A 72 -16.32 -23.02 -13.82
N SER A 73 -15.79 -23.46 -14.96
CA SER A 73 -14.43 -23.09 -15.39
C SER A 73 -14.37 -21.60 -15.72
N ILE A 74 -13.35 -20.89 -15.22
CA ILE A 74 -13.15 -19.46 -15.47
C ILE A 74 -12.05 -19.30 -16.53
N PRO A 75 -12.28 -18.55 -17.63
CA PRO A 75 -11.20 -18.11 -18.52
C PRO A 75 -10.11 -17.39 -17.71
N SER A 76 -8.92 -17.98 -17.69
CA SER A 76 -7.82 -17.62 -16.80
C SER A 76 -6.48 -17.88 -17.49
N GLY A 77 -5.46 -17.09 -17.15
CA GLY A 77 -4.13 -17.13 -17.74
C GLY A 77 -3.42 -15.78 -17.68
N SER A 78 -2.21 -15.70 -18.25
CA SER A 78 -1.37 -14.49 -18.22
C SER A 78 -2.01 -13.26 -18.86
N LEU A 79 -2.90 -13.44 -19.84
CA LEU A 79 -3.65 -12.35 -20.49
C LEU A 79 -4.69 -11.68 -19.58
N ALA A 80 -5.03 -12.30 -18.45
CA ALA A 80 -5.94 -11.75 -17.44
C ALA A 80 -5.20 -11.20 -16.20
N ALA A 81 -3.93 -10.83 -16.36
CA ALA A 81 -3.13 -10.27 -15.27
C ALA A 81 -3.71 -8.93 -14.78
N SER A 82 -3.79 -8.78 -13.46
CA SER A 82 -4.26 -7.57 -12.78
C SER A 82 -3.09 -6.88 -12.07
N THR A 83 -2.96 -5.57 -12.28
CA THR A 83 -1.91 -4.74 -11.67
C THR A 83 -2.53 -3.72 -10.74
N HIS A 84 -2.02 -3.64 -9.51
CA HIS A 84 -2.41 -2.64 -8.52
C HIS A 84 -1.17 -1.92 -7.99
N VAL A 85 -1.19 -0.59 -8.02
CA VAL A 85 -0.20 0.25 -7.33
C VAL A 85 -0.81 0.70 -6.01
N LEU A 86 -0.12 0.44 -4.91
CA LEU A 86 -0.59 0.61 -3.53
C LEU A 86 0.32 1.64 -2.85
N MET A 87 -0.20 2.85 -2.63
CA MET A 87 0.56 3.97 -2.04
C MET A 87 0.12 4.31 -0.61
N THR A 88 -1.09 3.88 -0.22
CA THR A 88 -1.74 4.16 1.06
C THR A 88 -2.35 2.89 1.67
N SER A 89 -2.53 2.86 2.99
CA SER A 89 -3.16 1.75 3.71
C SER A 89 -4.59 1.44 3.25
N ASN A 90 -5.31 2.46 2.76
CA ASN A 90 -6.67 2.33 2.24
C ASN A 90 -6.68 1.60 0.88
N GLU A 91 -5.71 1.87 -0.01
CA GLU A 91 -5.56 1.12 -1.26
C GLU A 91 -5.19 -0.34 -1.02
N VAL A 92 -4.31 -0.61 -0.04
CA VAL A 92 -4.00 -1.98 0.39
C VAL A 92 -5.28 -2.67 0.88
N ARG A 93 -6.08 -2.03 1.75
CA ARG A 93 -7.32 -2.65 2.26
C ARG A 93 -8.34 -2.86 1.15
N LYS A 94 -8.45 -1.92 0.21
CA LYS A 94 -9.31 -2.03 -0.97
C LYS A 94 -8.92 -3.23 -1.85
N SER A 95 -7.62 -3.47 -2.07
CA SER A 95 -7.13 -4.66 -2.78
C SER A 95 -7.55 -5.98 -2.08
N PHE A 96 -7.36 -6.05 -0.76
CA PHE A 96 -7.82 -7.21 0.03
C PHE A 96 -9.35 -7.40 -0.03
N SER A 97 -10.10 -6.29 0.05
CA SER A 97 -11.56 -6.28 0.00
C SER A 97 -12.11 -6.76 -1.35
N VAL A 98 -11.46 -6.36 -2.46
CA VAL A 98 -11.79 -6.81 -3.82
C VAL A 98 -11.53 -8.31 -3.97
N ASN A 99 -10.38 -8.81 -3.50
CA ASN A 99 -10.05 -10.24 -3.60
C ASN A 99 -10.97 -11.12 -2.76
N ALA A 100 -11.39 -10.62 -1.58
CA ALA A 100 -12.24 -11.34 -0.64
C ALA A 100 -13.75 -11.21 -0.94
N GLY A 101 -14.17 -10.17 -1.67
CA GLY A 101 -15.57 -9.91 -2.02
C GLY A 101 -16.47 -9.67 -0.80
N VAL A 102 -16.12 -8.67 0.02
CA VAL A 102 -16.76 -8.35 1.31
C VAL A 102 -17.79 -7.20 1.23
N ASP A 103 -18.59 -7.03 2.28
CA ASP A 103 -19.50 -5.88 2.46
C ASP A 103 -18.76 -4.55 2.75
N VAL A 104 -19.51 -3.44 2.79
CA VAL A 104 -18.99 -2.07 2.92
C VAL A 104 -18.25 -1.82 4.24
N THR A 105 -18.82 -2.19 5.38
CA THR A 105 -18.19 -1.96 6.70
C THR A 105 -16.96 -2.86 6.86
N THR A 106 -17.05 -4.10 6.40
CA THR A 106 -15.90 -5.00 6.33
C THR A 106 -14.80 -4.46 5.38
N ALA A 107 -15.16 -3.83 4.26
CA ALA A 107 -14.21 -3.19 3.35
C ALA A 107 -13.52 -1.94 3.93
N LYS A 108 -14.07 -1.34 5.00
CA LYS A 108 -13.47 -0.19 5.72
C LYS A 108 -12.50 -0.60 6.83
N PHE A 109 -12.78 -1.71 7.54
CA PHE A 109 -12.09 -2.07 8.78
C PHE A 109 -11.51 -3.49 8.84
N GLY A 110 -11.86 -4.36 7.90
CA GLY A 110 -11.35 -5.74 7.81
C GLY A 110 -9.83 -5.81 7.58
N PHE A 111 -9.27 -7.02 7.66
CA PHE A 111 -7.85 -7.31 7.41
C PHE A 111 -6.82 -6.62 8.34
N SER A 112 -7.24 -5.87 9.35
CA SER A 112 -6.40 -5.12 10.31
C SER A 112 -5.28 -5.95 10.97
N SER A 113 -5.54 -7.25 11.18
CA SER A 113 -4.67 -8.26 11.79
C SER A 113 -4.09 -9.25 10.78
N SER A 114 -4.31 -9.04 9.48
CA SER A 114 -3.76 -9.87 8.40
C SER A 114 -2.26 -9.63 8.24
N PHE A 115 -1.47 -10.69 8.07
CA PHE A 115 -0.01 -10.60 8.01
C PHE A 115 0.45 -9.74 6.84
N SER A 116 0.00 -10.05 5.62
CA SER A 116 0.43 -9.32 4.42
C SER A 116 -0.05 -7.87 4.44
N TYR A 117 -1.28 -7.62 4.89
CA TYR A 117 -1.79 -6.26 5.12
C TYR A 117 -0.87 -5.48 6.08
N SER A 118 -0.52 -6.09 7.21
CA SER A 118 0.27 -5.43 8.26
C SER A 118 1.70 -5.10 7.81
N ARG A 119 2.32 -6.01 7.04
CA ARG A 119 3.63 -5.80 6.44
C ARG A 119 3.60 -4.66 5.43
N THR A 120 2.67 -4.70 4.47
CA THR A 120 2.55 -3.68 3.43
C THR A 120 2.26 -2.30 4.01
N GLN A 121 1.34 -2.18 4.97
CA GLN A 121 1.10 -0.91 5.68
C GLN A 121 2.37 -0.39 6.37
N THR A 122 3.14 -1.27 7.02
CA THR A 122 4.41 -0.87 7.67
C THR A 122 5.45 -0.37 6.67
N THR A 123 5.59 -1.03 5.51
CA THR A 123 6.44 -0.56 4.40
C THR A 123 6.02 0.83 3.92
N LEU A 124 4.72 1.06 3.72
CA LEU A 124 4.18 2.34 3.23
C LEU A 124 4.31 3.49 4.26
N LEU A 125 4.10 3.21 5.56
CA LEU A 125 4.21 4.20 6.64
C LEU A 125 5.62 4.74 6.85
N LYS A 126 6.65 3.92 6.57
CA LYS A 126 8.06 4.37 6.55
C LYS A 126 8.38 5.29 5.37
N ASN A 127 7.51 5.36 4.36
CA ASN A 127 7.62 6.21 3.18
C ASN A 127 8.87 6.00 2.27
N GLU A 128 9.78 5.09 2.62
CA GLU A 128 10.96 4.72 1.82
C GLU A 128 10.60 4.02 0.49
N ARG A 129 9.55 3.20 0.52
CA ARG A 129 9.11 2.33 -0.58
C ARG A 129 7.60 2.41 -0.79
N LYS A 130 7.18 2.29 -2.05
CA LYS A 130 5.78 2.04 -2.45
C LYS A 130 5.66 0.63 -3.01
N VAL A 131 4.44 0.11 -3.04
CA VAL A 131 4.19 -1.29 -3.34
C VAL A 131 3.37 -1.41 -4.62
N SER A 132 3.71 -2.35 -5.48
CA SER A 132 2.87 -2.76 -6.60
C SER A 132 2.68 -4.27 -6.58
N THR A 133 1.51 -4.76 -6.96
CA THR A 133 1.22 -6.19 -7.07
C THR A 133 0.72 -6.49 -8.47
N VAL A 134 1.33 -7.47 -9.14
CA VAL A 134 0.81 -8.04 -10.38
C VAL A 134 0.44 -9.49 -10.14
N SER A 135 -0.80 -9.86 -10.44
CA SER A 135 -1.30 -11.22 -10.20
C SER A 135 -2.03 -11.77 -11.41
N ALA A 136 -1.80 -13.04 -11.75
CA ALA A 136 -2.59 -13.78 -12.73
C ALA A 136 -2.97 -15.17 -12.18
N ALA A 137 -4.24 -15.55 -12.39
CA ALA A 137 -4.75 -16.87 -12.06
C ALA A 137 -4.72 -17.80 -13.28
N PHE A 138 -4.60 -19.10 -13.04
CA PHE A 138 -4.44 -20.17 -14.05
C PHE A 138 -5.33 -21.36 -13.72
N SER A 139 -5.78 -22.08 -14.74
CA SER A 139 -6.62 -23.30 -14.62
C SER A 139 -7.79 -23.15 -13.65
N SER A 140 -8.41 -21.96 -13.64
CA SER A 140 -9.27 -21.53 -12.54
C SER A 140 -10.71 -22.04 -12.65
N ARG A 141 -11.33 -22.32 -11.49
CA ARG A 141 -12.72 -22.75 -11.34
C ARG A 141 -13.42 -21.90 -10.27
N ARG A 142 -14.64 -21.49 -10.57
CA ARG A 142 -15.61 -20.91 -9.64
C ARG A 142 -16.42 -22.03 -9.03
N VAL A 143 -16.65 -21.98 -7.72
CA VAL A 143 -17.60 -22.83 -7.01
C VAL A 143 -18.56 -21.97 -6.19
N ASP A 144 -19.84 -22.12 -6.48
CA ASP A 144 -20.93 -21.43 -5.80
C ASP A 144 -21.60 -22.37 -4.80
N LEU A 145 -21.83 -21.90 -3.58
CA LEU A 145 -22.71 -22.58 -2.64
C LEU A 145 -24.19 -22.35 -3.01
N VAL A 146 -25.07 -23.20 -2.50
CA VAL A 146 -26.53 -22.96 -2.54
C VAL A 146 -26.88 -21.63 -1.83
N PRO A 147 -28.02 -20.98 -2.19
CA PRO A 147 -28.47 -19.76 -1.54
C PRO A 147 -28.53 -19.86 0.00
N GLY A 148 -28.27 -18.75 0.70
CA GLY A 148 -28.15 -18.74 2.17
C GLY A 148 -29.42 -19.17 2.93
N ASN A 149 -30.59 -19.09 2.29
CA ASN A 149 -31.87 -19.60 2.80
C ASN A 149 -31.98 -21.14 2.73
N GLU A 150 -31.13 -21.81 1.96
CA GLU A 150 -31.07 -23.28 1.79
C GLU A 150 -29.86 -23.88 2.52
N LEU A 151 -28.79 -23.09 2.75
CA LEU A 151 -27.64 -23.53 3.54
C LEU A 151 -28.03 -24.02 4.93
N VAL A 152 -27.48 -25.19 5.28
CA VAL A 152 -27.64 -25.82 6.60
C VAL A 152 -26.32 -25.76 7.36
N LEU A 153 -26.37 -25.16 8.55
CA LEU A 153 -25.25 -25.14 9.49
C LEU A 153 -25.03 -26.51 10.11
N ASP A 154 -23.78 -26.83 10.47
CA ASP A 154 -23.51 -28.03 11.26
C ASP A 154 -24.18 -27.96 12.63
N GLN A 155 -24.43 -29.13 13.23
CA GLN A 155 -25.16 -29.23 14.50
C GLN A 155 -24.55 -28.41 15.63
N ARG A 156 -23.22 -28.23 15.68
CA ARG A 156 -22.54 -27.45 16.71
C ARG A 156 -22.70 -25.95 16.45
N ALA A 157 -22.51 -25.49 15.22
CA ALA A 157 -22.77 -24.10 14.85
C ALA A 157 -24.23 -23.69 15.11
N GLN A 158 -25.18 -24.55 14.75
CA GLN A 158 -26.60 -24.31 15.02
C GLN A 158 -26.92 -24.28 16.53
N ALA A 159 -26.34 -25.19 17.32
CA ALA A 159 -26.48 -25.17 18.77
C ALA A 159 -25.88 -23.90 19.40
N ALA A 160 -24.73 -23.42 18.91
CA ALA A 160 -24.10 -22.19 19.38
C ALA A 160 -24.98 -20.95 19.09
N ILE A 161 -25.60 -20.85 17.91
CA ILE A 161 -26.57 -19.79 17.59
C ILE A 161 -27.83 -19.88 18.47
N ASN A 162 -28.30 -21.10 18.75
CA ASN A 162 -29.43 -21.29 19.65
C ASN A 162 -29.11 -20.82 21.08
N ALA A 163 -27.86 -20.96 21.53
CA ALA A 163 -27.37 -20.50 22.83
C ALA A 163 -27.05 -18.99 22.92
N LEU A 164 -26.92 -18.26 21.79
CA LEU A 164 -26.72 -16.82 21.82
C LEU A 164 -27.92 -16.09 22.47
N PRO A 165 -27.70 -15.00 23.24
CA PRO A 165 -28.78 -14.12 23.70
C PRO A 165 -29.64 -13.58 22.54
N ALA A 166 -30.81 -13.02 22.84
CA ALA A 166 -31.67 -12.44 21.78
C ALA A 166 -31.10 -11.14 21.20
N ARG A 167 -30.47 -10.31 22.04
CA ARG A 167 -29.88 -9.01 21.66
C ARG A 167 -28.40 -8.97 22.05
N LEU A 168 -27.61 -8.25 21.27
CA LEU A 168 -26.17 -8.04 21.53
C LEU A 168 -25.90 -7.41 22.91
N ALA A 169 -26.75 -6.46 23.31
CA ALA A 169 -26.70 -5.81 24.63
C ALA A 169 -26.84 -6.78 25.81
N ASP A 170 -27.52 -7.92 25.63
CA ASP A 170 -27.79 -8.89 26.70
C ASP A 170 -26.61 -9.84 26.97
N GLY A 171 -25.57 -9.84 26.13
CA GLY A 171 -24.42 -10.74 26.34
C GLY A 171 -23.31 -10.68 25.30
N ARG A 172 -22.66 -9.52 25.15
CA ARG A 172 -21.48 -9.28 24.30
C ARG A 172 -20.48 -10.44 24.26
N ALA A 173 -20.09 -10.97 25.42
CA ALA A 173 -19.05 -12.01 25.52
C ALA A 173 -19.46 -13.33 24.82
N ALA A 174 -20.75 -13.67 24.78
CA ALA A 174 -21.23 -14.85 24.06
C ALA A 174 -21.07 -14.67 22.55
N TYR A 175 -21.40 -13.48 22.03
CA TYR A 175 -21.17 -13.12 20.63
C TYR A 175 -19.68 -13.08 20.26
N GLU A 176 -18.82 -12.46 21.09
CA GLU A 176 -17.37 -12.48 20.85
C GLU A 176 -16.80 -13.91 20.82
N ASN A 177 -17.22 -14.78 21.75
CA ASN A 177 -16.78 -16.17 21.77
C ASN A 177 -17.25 -16.95 20.53
N PHE A 178 -18.49 -16.72 20.08
CA PHE A 178 -19.00 -17.29 18.84
C PHE A 178 -18.14 -16.84 17.64
N LEU A 179 -17.88 -15.53 17.48
CA LEU A 179 -17.07 -15.02 16.37
C LEU A 179 -15.62 -15.50 16.41
N ARG A 180 -15.05 -15.70 17.61
CA ARG A 180 -13.70 -16.28 17.79
C ARG A 180 -13.61 -17.77 17.45
N GLN A 181 -14.73 -18.50 17.45
CA GLN A 181 -14.78 -19.94 17.17
C GLN A 181 -15.26 -20.25 15.74
N TYR A 182 -16.28 -19.53 15.27
CA TYR A 182 -16.96 -19.76 14.00
C TYR A 182 -16.58 -18.74 12.91
N GLY A 183 -15.90 -17.65 13.28
CA GLY A 183 -15.56 -16.56 12.37
C GLY A 183 -16.69 -15.56 12.20
N THR A 184 -16.44 -14.57 11.35
CA THR A 184 -17.37 -13.47 11.01
C THR A 184 -18.14 -13.71 9.72
N HIS A 185 -17.56 -14.48 8.80
CA HIS A 185 -18.04 -14.63 7.43
C HIS A 185 -17.98 -16.10 6.98
N TYR A 186 -18.69 -16.41 5.90
CA TYR A 186 -18.58 -17.66 5.16
C TYR A 186 -18.40 -17.38 3.66
N ILE A 187 -17.88 -18.36 2.92
CA ILE A 187 -17.53 -18.22 1.51
C ILE A 187 -18.69 -18.70 0.63
N SER A 188 -19.47 -17.75 0.08
CA SER A 188 -20.61 -18.06 -0.79
C SER A 188 -20.18 -18.35 -2.24
N GLU A 189 -19.14 -17.69 -2.73
CA GLU A 189 -18.44 -17.98 -3.99
C GLU A 189 -16.95 -18.19 -3.70
N ALA A 190 -16.37 -19.27 -4.19
CA ALA A 190 -14.93 -19.53 -4.11
C ALA A 190 -14.31 -19.60 -5.50
N ARG A 191 -13.11 -19.05 -5.66
CA ARG A 191 -12.32 -19.15 -6.90
C ARG A 191 -11.01 -19.88 -6.61
N PHE A 192 -10.93 -21.07 -7.18
CA PHE A 192 -9.86 -22.04 -7.01
C PHE A 192 -9.01 -22.10 -8.28
N GLY A 193 -7.68 -22.24 -8.15
CA GLY A 193 -6.79 -22.38 -9.29
C GLY A 193 -5.33 -22.26 -8.90
N GLY A 194 -4.45 -22.12 -9.90
CA GLY A 194 -3.08 -21.67 -9.65
C GLY A 194 -3.05 -20.16 -9.66
N ILE A 195 -2.24 -19.53 -8.82
CA ILE A 195 -2.03 -18.08 -8.89
C ILE A 195 -0.54 -17.75 -8.81
N MET A 196 -0.09 -16.94 -9.76
CA MET A 196 1.21 -16.27 -9.72
C MET A 196 0.99 -14.85 -9.23
N ASN A 197 1.71 -14.46 -8.18
CA ASN A 197 1.68 -13.11 -7.62
C ASN A 197 3.11 -12.57 -7.55
N VAL A 198 3.33 -11.37 -8.10
CA VAL A 198 4.60 -10.65 -8.01
C VAL A 198 4.36 -9.39 -7.19
N TYR A 199 4.88 -9.41 -5.97
CA TYR A 199 4.86 -8.30 -5.02
C TYR A 199 6.15 -7.50 -5.19
N MET A 200 6.03 -6.24 -5.61
CA MET A 200 7.12 -5.34 -5.94
C MET A 200 7.20 -4.22 -4.89
N GLU A 201 8.39 -3.98 -4.36
CA GLU A 201 8.67 -2.79 -3.54
C GLU A 201 9.61 -1.85 -4.32
N THR A 202 9.09 -0.71 -4.76
CA THR A 202 9.84 0.31 -5.51
C THR A 202 10.17 1.50 -4.62
N GLU A 203 11.40 2.00 -4.69
CA GLU A 203 11.84 3.18 -3.94
C GLU A 203 11.00 4.42 -4.28
N SER A 204 10.59 5.18 -3.25
CA SER A 204 9.75 6.36 -3.43
C SER A 204 10.38 7.44 -4.31
N GLN A 205 11.71 7.51 -4.39
CA GLN A 205 12.43 8.47 -5.24
C GLN A 205 12.22 8.22 -6.74
N TYR A 206 12.00 6.96 -7.15
CA TYR A 206 11.63 6.65 -8.53
C TYR A 206 10.26 7.25 -8.86
N LEU A 207 9.29 7.08 -7.95
CA LEU A 207 7.91 7.52 -8.12
C LEU A 207 7.74 9.05 -8.18
N GLU A 208 8.52 9.83 -7.43
CA GLU A 208 8.52 11.30 -7.53
C GLU A 208 8.88 11.82 -8.94
N LYS A 209 9.64 11.02 -9.70
CA LYS A 209 10.11 11.32 -11.06
C LYS A 209 9.20 10.74 -12.15
N THR A 210 8.11 10.07 -11.76
CA THR A 210 7.14 9.43 -12.67
C THR A 210 5.71 9.53 -12.11
N ASN A 211 4.80 8.64 -12.50
CA ASN A 211 3.45 8.54 -11.92
C ASN A 211 3.03 7.08 -11.71
N ALA A 212 1.86 6.87 -11.10
CA ALA A 212 1.31 5.55 -10.79
C ALA A 212 1.04 4.69 -12.05
N GLU A 213 0.59 5.32 -13.14
CA GLU A 213 0.29 4.64 -14.41
C GLU A 213 1.56 4.09 -15.06
N ALA A 214 2.62 4.89 -15.13
CA ALA A 214 3.92 4.48 -15.63
C ALA A 214 4.52 3.34 -14.78
N VAL A 215 4.38 3.37 -13.45
CA VAL A 215 4.77 2.25 -12.58
C VAL A 215 3.92 1.01 -12.83
N SER A 216 2.61 1.15 -13.05
CA SER A 216 1.75 0.03 -13.43
C SER A 216 2.19 -0.62 -14.76
N VAL A 217 2.57 0.19 -15.75
CA VAL A 217 3.12 -0.28 -17.04
C VAL A 217 4.46 -1.02 -16.84
N GLN A 218 5.38 -0.47 -16.04
CA GLN A 218 6.66 -1.11 -15.74
C GLN A 218 6.49 -2.43 -14.96
N ALA A 219 5.64 -2.45 -13.94
CA ALA A 219 5.32 -3.66 -13.17
C ALA A 219 4.68 -4.75 -14.05
N SER A 220 3.73 -4.37 -14.92
CA SER A 220 3.10 -5.29 -15.88
C SER A 220 4.12 -5.86 -16.88
N ALA A 221 5.08 -5.05 -17.33
CA ALA A 221 6.17 -5.50 -18.20
C ALA A 221 7.15 -6.45 -17.50
N THR A 222 7.51 -6.16 -16.23
CA THR A 222 8.32 -7.06 -15.39
C THR A 222 7.62 -8.40 -15.17
N PHE A 223 6.30 -8.40 -14.89
CA PHE A 223 5.51 -9.62 -14.79
C PHE A 223 5.50 -10.41 -16.11
N GLY A 224 5.30 -9.73 -17.24
CA GLY A 224 5.39 -10.34 -18.57
C GLY A 224 6.75 -10.98 -18.86
N SER A 225 7.85 -10.32 -18.47
CA SER A 225 9.20 -10.86 -18.59
C SER A 225 9.40 -12.14 -17.75
N ILE A 226 8.94 -12.13 -16.49
CA ILE A 226 8.95 -13.31 -15.61
C ILE A 226 8.17 -14.46 -16.26
N LEU A 227 6.99 -14.21 -16.81
CA LEU A 227 6.19 -15.23 -17.51
C LEU A 227 6.90 -15.83 -18.72
N THR A 228 7.53 -15.01 -19.56
CA THR A 228 8.27 -15.49 -20.74
C THR A 228 9.42 -16.41 -20.33
N VAL A 229 10.17 -16.08 -19.28
CA VAL A 229 11.21 -16.96 -18.71
C VAL A 229 10.63 -18.29 -18.22
N LYS A 230 9.36 -18.30 -17.78
CA LYS A 230 8.64 -19.51 -17.35
C LYS A 230 7.93 -20.26 -18.50
N GLY A 231 8.26 -19.94 -19.75
CA GLY A 231 7.65 -20.56 -20.94
C GLY A 231 6.21 -20.11 -21.21
N GLY A 232 5.80 -18.99 -20.63
CA GLY A 232 4.47 -18.39 -20.81
C GLY A 232 4.42 -17.33 -21.89
N TYR A 233 3.20 -16.97 -22.31
CA TYR A 233 2.98 -15.86 -23.22
C TYR A 233 2.83 -14.53 -22.47
N SER A 234 3.48 -13.48 -22.98
CA SER A 234 3.33 -12.09 -22.58
C SER A 234 3.02 -11.24 -23.81
N SER A 235 2.00 -10.38 -23.72
CA SER A 235 1.67 -9.38 -24.75
C SER A 235 2.42 -8.05 -24.57
N SER A 236 3.19 -7.88 -23.50
CA SER A 236 3.89 -6.62 -23.21
C SER A 236 5.10 -6.42 -24.13
N THR A 237 5.00 -5.42 -25.01
CA THR A 237 6.12 -4.90 -25.83
C THR A 237 6.95 -3.82 -25.12
N THR A 238 6.60 -3.48 -23.88
CA THR A 238 7.28 -2.45 -23.09
C THR A 238 8.69 -2.86 -22.71
N ASN A 239 9.68 -2.04 -23.09
CA ASN A 239 11.03 -2.13 -22.55
C ASN A 239 11.02 -1.69 -21.07
N ILE A 240 11.52 -2.55 -20.19
CA ILE A 240 11.61 -2.27 -18.76
C ILE A 240 12.75 -1.27 -18.53
N ASP A 241 12.44 -0.17 -17.84
CA ASP A 241 13.41 0.88 -17.48
C ASP A 241 14.48 0.28 -16.55
N SER A 242 15.75 0.45 -16.89
CA SER A 242 16.86 -0.02 -16.05
C SER A 242 16.83 0.64 -14.66
N ARG A 243 16.36 1.89 -14.57
CA ARG A 243 16.17 2.59 -13.30
C ARG A 243 15.03 1.99 -12.48
N PHE A 244 13.94 1.55 -13.11
CA PHE A 244 12.87 0.84 -12.41
C PHE A 244 13.40 -0.49 -11.85
N THR A 245 14.20 -1.21 -12.65
CA THR A 245 14.82 -2.48 -12.26
C THR A 245 15.77 -2.30 -11.08
N SER A 246 16.63 -1.28 -11.09
CA SER A 246 17.55 -0.99 -9.98
C SER A 246 16.82 -0.50 -8.72
N ALA A 247 15.71 0.23 -8.85
CA ALA A 247 14.95 0.79 -7.74
C ALA A 247 13.85 -0.15 -7.17
N THR A 248 13.70 -1.37 -7.69
CA THR A 248 12.58 -2.27 -7.34
C THR A 248 13.04 -3.64 -6.87
N THR A 249 12.55 -4.07 -5.70
CA THR A 249 12.72 -5.43 -5.18
C THR A 249 11.50 -6.29 -5.51
N ASN A 250 11.69 -7.44 -6.16
CA ASN A 250 10.61 -8.34 -6.55
C ASN A 250 10.53 -9.56 -5.61
N THR A 251 9.34 -9.82 -5.06
CA THR A 251 9.00 -11.07 -4.36
C THR A 251 7.98 -11.84 -5.18
N ILE A 252 8.40 -12.95 -5.79
CA ILE A 252 7.55 -13.81 -6.60
C ILE A 252 6.98 -14.93 -5.71
N ARG A 253 5.69 -15.21 -5.88
CA ARG A 253 4.97 -16.30 -5.22
C ARG A 253 4.08 -17.04 -6.19
N TYR A 254 4.02 -18.36 -6.01
CA TYR A 254 3.17 -19.26 -6.75
C TYR A 254 2.38 -20.10 -5.75
N TYR A 255 1.09 -20.30 -6.00
CA TYR A 255 0.21 -21.08 -5.13
C TYR A 255 -0.67 -21.99 -5.98
N GLY A 256 -0.94 -23.18 -5.45
CA GLY A 256 -1.65 -24.25 -6.15
C GLY A 256 -0.74 -25.03 -7.08
N GLY A 257 -1.02 -26.33 -7.24
CA GLY A 257 -0.20 -27.29 -7.97
C GLY A 257 1.18 -27.50 -7.36
N SER A 258 1.99 -28.33 -8.03
CA SER A 258 3.38 -28.59 -7.64
C SER A 258 4.25 -27.39 -8.00
N ALA A 259 4.24 -26.35 -7.16
CA ALA A 259 4.85 -25.05 -7.44
C ALA A 259 6.36 -25.11 -7.78
N ASN A 260 7.07 -26.14 -7.33
CA ASN A 260 8.47 -26.40 -7.70
C ASN A 260 8.67 -26.62 -9.22
N LEU A 261 7.65 -27.09 -9.94
CA LEU A 261 7.72 -27.30 -11.38
C LEU A 261 7.82 -25.99 -12.17
N LEU A 262 7.37 -24.84 -11.63
CA LEU A 262 7.55 -23.54 -12.29
C LEU A 262 9.02 -23.14 -12.42
N ASP A 263 9.84 -23.49 -11.43
CA ASP A 263 11.27 -23.18 -11.45
C ASP A 263 12.11 -24.23 -12.20
N GLN A 264 11.60 -25.46 -12.33
CA GLN A 264 12.30 -26.57 -13.00
C GLN A 264 11.91 -26.77 -14.47
N ASN A 265 10.62 -26.61 -14.80
CA ASN A 265 10.04 -27.02 -16.10
C ASN A 265 9.06 -25.98 -16.69
N GLY A 266 8.73 -24.91 -15.95
CA GLY A 266 7.89 -23.82 -16.41
C GLY A 266 6.38 -24.08 -16.34
N LEU A 267 5.61 -23.18 -16.96
CA LEU A 267 4.15 -23.12 -16.87
C LEU A 267 3.45 -24.35 -17.46
N SER A 268 3.97 -24.92 -18.55
CA SER A 268 3.37 -26.10 -19.20
C SER A 268 3.40 -27.36 -18.32
N ALA A 269 4.39 -27.50 -17.44
CA ALA A 269 4.48 -28.61 -16.49
C ALA A 269 3.68 -28.34 -15.20
N TRP A 270 3.62 -27.08 -14.75
CA TRP A 270 2.89 -26.71 -13.54
C TRP A 270 1.37 -26.67 -13.74
N MET A 271 0.88 -26.05 -14.82
CA MET A 271 -0.55 -25.81 -15.03
C MET A 271 -1.45 -27.06 -14.96
N PRO A 272 -1.03 -28.25 -15.45
CA PRO A 272 -1.80 -29.49 -15.29
C PRO A 272 -1.93 -29.94 -13.82
N THR A 273 -0.93 -29.68 -12.97
CA THR A 273 -0.94 -30.12 -11.56
C THR A 273 -1.94 -29.35 -10.69
N ILE A 274 -2.33 -28.14 -11.11
CA ILE A 274 -3.29 -27.28 -10.39
C ILE A 274 -4.61 -28.01 -10.08
N GLN A 275 -5.09 -28.87 -10.99
CA GLN A 275 -6.37 -29.56 -10.79
C GLN A 275 -6.34 -30.53 -9.58
N GLY A 276 -5.16 -31.02 -9.18
CA GLY A 276 -4.99 -31.89 -8.01
C GLY A 276 -4.84 -31.14 -6.68
N ASP A 277 -4.33 -29.90 -6.71
CA ASP A 277 -4.09 -29.07 -5.53
C ASP A 277 -4.36 -27.58 -5.84
N PRO A 278 -5.61 -27.14 -5.99
CA PRO A 278 -5.92 -25.77 -6.38
C PRO A 278 -5.93 -24.84 -5.17
N TRP A 279 -5.36 -23.64 -5.33
CA TRP A 279 -5.36 -22.60 -4.31
C TRP A 279 -6.62 -21.74 -4.35
N LEU A 280 -7.18 -21.43 -3.17
CA LEU A 280 -8.26 -20.45 -3.01
C LEU A 280 -7.69 -19.03 -3.08
N TYR A 281 -7.79 -18.39 -4.24
CA TYR A 281 -7.15 -17.09 -4.49
C TYR A 281 -8.11 -15.90 -4.43
N SER A 282 -9.42 -16.12 -4.55
CA SER A 282 -10.46 -15.08 -4.45
C SER A 282 -11.77 -15.69 -3.97
N THR A 283 -12.58 -14.88 -3.28
CA THR A 283 -13.89 -15.28 -2.72
C THR A 283 -14.95 -14.22 -2.95
N LYS A 284 -16.20 -14.59 -2.69
CA LYS A 284 -17.24 -13.69 -2.17
C LYS A 284 -17.56 -14.13 -0.74
N LEU A 285 -17.50 -13.19 0.19
CA LEU A 285 -17.83 -13.42 1.59
C LEU A 285 -19.22 -12.86 1.90
N ASN A 286 -20.02 -13.71 2.54
CA ASN A 286 -21.28 -13.35 3.17
C ASN A 286 -21.12 -13.41 4.68
N ARG A 287 -21.95 -12.67 5.43
CA ARG A 287 -21.85 -12.63 6.89
C ARG A 287 -22.42 -13.90 7.47
N ILE A 288 -21.81 -14.46 8.51
CA ILE A 288 -22.34 -15.69 9.14
C ILE A 288 -23.73 -15.47 9.78
N SER A 289 -24.09 -14.21 10.07
CA SER A 289 -25.45 -13.79 10.43
C SER A 289 -26.51 -14.15 9.39
N ASP A 290 -26.17 -14.15 8.09
CA ASP A 290 -27.12 -14.39 6.99
C ASP A 290 -27.76 -15.78 7.08
N LEU A 291 -27.09 -16.72 7.77
CA LEU A 291 -27.51 -18.10 8.00
C LEU A 291 -28.44 -18.26 9.23
N VAL A 292 -28.60 -17.22 10.06
CA VAL A 292 -29.46 -17.26 11.26
C VAL A 292 -30.92 -17.07 10.86
N ARG A 293 -31.79 -18.04 11.21
CA ARG A 293 -33.24 -17.98 10.90
C ARG A 293 -34.00 -16.92 11.71
N ASP A 294 -33.70 -16.80 13.01
CA ASP A 294 -34.29 -15.80 13.91
C ASP A 294 -33.85 -14.39 13.52
N ALA A 295 -34.79 -13.50 13.23
CA ALA A 295 -34.49 -12.14 12.75
C ALA A 295 -33.81 -11.26 13.81
N THR A 296 -34.13 -11.43 15.09
CA THR A 296 -33.55 -10.65 16.20
C THR A 296 -32.11 -11.08 16.43
N LYS A 297 -31.85 -12.39 16.52
CA LYS A 297 -30.50 -12.92 16.65
C LYS A 297 -29.65 -12.67 15.40
N ARG A 298 -30.25 -12.68 14.20
CA ARG A 298 -29.58 -12.31 12.95
C ARG A 298 -29.03 -10.89 13.03
N GLN A 299 -29.88 -9.91 13.39
CA GLN A 299 -29.45 -8.52 13.52
C GLN A 299 -28.37 -8.39 14.60
N ALA A 300 -28.60 -8.93 15.79
CA ALA A 300 -27.65 -8.87 16.89
C ALA A 300 -26.29 -9.53 16.56
N LEU A 301 -26.26 -10.59 15.75
CA LEU A 301 -25.01 -11.19 15.27
C LEU A 301 -24.35 -10.35 14.17
N SER A 302 -25.11 -9.67 13.30
CA SER A 302 -24.56 -8.69 12.35
C SER A 302 -23.91 -7.52 13.09
N ASP A 303 -24.62 -6.93 14.05
CA ASP A 303 -24.10 -5.83 14.88
C ASP A 303 -22.82 -6.27 15.63
N ALA A 304 -22.75 -7.53 16.05
CA ALA A 304 -21.57 -8.09 16.71
C ALA A 304 -20.38 -8.28 15.75
N ILE A 305 -20.63 -8.62 14.49
CA ILE A 305 -19.60 -8.69 13.44
C ILE A 305 -19.00 -7.30 13.22
N ASP A 306 -19.84 -6.27 13.09
CA ASP A 306 -19.40 -4.89 12.90
C ASP A 306 -18.57 -4.40 14.09
N ASP A 307 -19.06 -4.60 15.31
CA ASP A 307 -18.35 -4.28 16.55
C ASP A 307 -17.00 -5.03 16.67
N TYR A 308 -16.95 -6.33 16.33
CA TYR A 308 -15.72 -7.13 16.34
C TYR A 308 -14.69 -6.64 15.31
N VAL A 309 -15.11 -6.38 14.07
CA VAL A 309 -14.20 -5.93 13.00
C VAL A 309 -13.69 -4.52 13.29
N MET A 310 -14.56 -3.58 13.71
CA MET A 310 -14.16 -2.23 14.13
C MET A 310 -13.21 -2.26 15.33
N ARG A 311 -13.47 -3.10 16.35
CA ARG A 311 -12.54 -3.26 17.50
C ARG A 311 -11.18 -3.77 17.08
N SER A 312 -11.13 -4.69 16.12
CA SER A 312 -9.87 -5.20 15.58
C SER A 312 -9.08 -4.10 14.87
N TYR A 313 -9.74 -3.26 14.06
CA TYR A 313 -9.13 -2.06 13.46
C TYR A 313 -8.61 -1.08 14.53
N VAL A 314 -9.45 -0.67 15.48
CA VAL A 314 -9.07 0.29 16.53
C VAL A 314 -7.94 -0.23 17.42
N ASN A 315 -7.97 -1.50 17.82
CA ASN A 315 -6.99 -2.05 18.74
C ASN A 315 -5.68 -2.49 18.08
N VAL A 316 -5.73 -3.06 16.87
CA VAL A 316 -4.55 -3.63 16.21
C VAL A 316 -3.93 -2.65 15.23
N GLU A 317 -4.73 -2.04 14.36
CA GLU A 317 -4.20 -1.24 13.27
C GLU A 317 -3.81 0.18 13.71
N LEU A 318 -4.69 0.88 14.42
CA LEU A 318 -4.40 2.26 14.86
C LEU A 318 -3.21 2.30 15.82
N ARG A 319 -3.05 1.29 16.69
CA ARG A 319 -1.84 1.14 17.51
C ARG A 319 -0.60 0.89 16.65
N ARG A 320 -0.70 -0.01 15.67
CA ARG A 320 0.43 -0.35 14.77
C ARG A 320 0.93 0.85 13.96
N VAL A 321 0.04 1.79 13.59
CA VAL A 321 0.44 3.09 13.01
C VAL A 321 1.33 3.88 13.98
N LEU A 322 0.91 4.03 15.24
CA LEU A 322 1.72 4.73 16.26
C LEU A 322 3.04 3.99 16.56
N ASP A 323 3.03 2.66 16.46
CA ASP A 323 4.23 1.84 16.67
C ASP A 323 5.25 1.90 15.52
N THR A 324 4.93 2.50 14.36
CA THR A 324 5.94 2.81 13.33
C THR A 324 6.64 4.16 13.55
N LEU A 325 6.20 4.97 14.52
CA LEU A 325 6.89 6.23 14.86
C LEU A 325 8.32 5.98 15.39
N PRO A 326 9.27 6.91 15.17
CA PRO A 326 10.61 6.86 15.77
C PRO A 326 10.55 6.78 17.30
N SER A 327 11.51 6.10 17.92
CA SER A 327 11.52 5.82 19.36
C SER A 327 11.37 7.08 20.23
N GLY A 328 12.07 8.17 19.89
CA GLY A 328 11.97 9.46 20.58
C GLY A 328 10.64 10.20 20.42
N VAL A 329 9.76 9.75 19.52
CA VAL A 329 8.42 10.32 19.29
C VAL A 329 7.33 9.53 20.01
N LYS A 330 7.52 8.21 20.19
CA LYS A 330 6.52 7.30 20.79
C LYS A 330 6.08 7.66 22.22
N SER A 331 6.87 8.49 22.90
CA SER A 331 6.66 8.98 24.27
C SER A 331 6.18 10.43 24.34
N SER A 332 5.78 11.06 23.23
CA SER A 332 5.22 12.42 23.28
C SER A 332 3.80 12.44 23.89
N ASP A 333 3.41 13.61 24.40
CA ASP A 333 2.06 13.83 24.90
C ASP A 333 1.01 13.63 23.79
N ASP A 334 1.31 14.09 22.56
CA ASP A 334 0.47 13.86 21.36
C ASP A 334 0.16 12.36 21.15
N VAL A 335 1.16 11.46 21.34
CA VAL A 335 0.98 10.01 21.20
C VAL A 335 0.22 9.43 22.40
N THR A 336 0.45 9.96 23.60
CA THR A 336 -0.26 9.56 24.82
C THR A 336 -1.74 9.87 24.75
N GLU A 337 -2.10 11.08 24.30
CA GLU A 337 -3.49 11.52 24.11
C GLU A 337 -4.21 10.62 23.08
N VAL A 338 -3.59 10.37 21.91
CA VAL A 338 -4.18 9.50 20.89
C VAL A 338 -4.35 8.07 21.41
N LYS A 339 -3.41 7.54 22.20
CA LYS A 339 -3.56 6.23 22.88
C LYS A 339 -4.72 6.23 23.88
N GLN A 340 -4.93 7.32 24.62
CA GLN A 340 -6.08 7.48 25.51
C GLN A 340 -7.41 7.54 24.75
N ARG A 341 -7.44 8.22 23.60
CA ARG A 341 -8.63 8.24 22.69
C ARG A 341 -8.93 6.84 22.13
N ILE A 342 -7.91 6.07 21.73
CA ILE A 342 -8.05 4.65 21.34
C ILE A 342 -8.64 3.81 22.49
N ASN A 343 -8.10 3.92 23.70
CA ASN A 343 -8.63 3.19 24.87
C ASN A 343 -10.09 3.61 25.18
N THR A 344 -10.40 4.90 25.08
CA THR A 344 -11.76 5.43 25.29
C THR A 344 -12.75 4.89 24.26
N MET A 345 -12.34 4.80 22.99
CA MET A 345 -13.14 4.16 21.94
C MET A 345 -13.41 2.69 22.26
N LEU A 346 -12.39 1.93 22.68
CA LEU A 346 -12.54 0.51 23.02
C LEU A 346 -13.46 0.26 24.22
N ASN A 347 -13.69 1.27 25.07
CA ASN A 347 -14.66 1.21 26.18
C ASN A 347 -16.11 1.50 25.75
N LYS A 348 -16.37 2.09 24.57
CA LYS A 348 -17.73 2.22 24.01
C LYS A 348 -18.26 0.85 23.57
N PHE A 349 -19.58 0.66 23.62
CA PHE A 349 -20.25 -0.54 23.09
C PHE A 349 -21.73 -0.26 22.73
N PRO A 350 -22.20 -0.67 21.54
CA PRO A 350 -21.39 -1.07 20.38
C PRO A 350 -20.50 0.10 19.88
N LEU A 351 -19.50 -0.20 19.06
CA LEU A 351 -18.80 0.85 18.30
C LEU A 351 -19.71 1.41 17.20
N VAL A 352 -19.56 2.71 16.92
CA VAL A 352 -20.27 3.42 15.84
C VAL A 352 -19.29 3.68 14.70
N GLU A 353 -19.69 3.37 13.47
CA GLU A 353 -18.81 3.44 12.29
C GLU A 353 -18.17 4.84 12.10
N SER A 354 -18.98 5.91 12.15
CA SER A 354 -18.48 7.29 11.99
C SER A 354 -17.47 7.72 13.06
N ASP A 355 -17.67 7.26 14.30
CA ASP A 355 -16.75 7.52 15.42
C ASP A 355 -15.39 6.84 15.18
N VAL A 356 -15.41 5.64 14.63
CA VAL A 356 -14.20 4.85 14.31
C VAL A 356 -13.48 5.43 13.09
N GLU A 357 -14.19 5.88 12.05
CA GLU A 357 -13.60 6.59 10.92
C GLU A 357 -12.94 7.91 11.35
N SER A 358 -13.62 8.71 12.18
CA SER A 358 -13.07 9.95 12.73
C SER A 358 -11.79 9.69 13.52
N LEU A 359 -11.77 8.70 14.42
CA LEU A 359 -10.58 8.32 15.16
C LEU A 359 -9.44 7.84 14.25
N GLY A 360 -9.75 7.07 13.20
CA GLY A 360 -8.76 6.59 12.24
C GLY A 360 -8.10 7.72 11.44
N ASN A 361 -8.89 8.70 11.01
CA ASN A 361 -8.40 9.90 10.34
C ASN A 361 -7.50 10.73 11.26
N ASP A 362 -7.90 10.92 12.52
CA ASP A 362 -7.12 11.67 13.51
C ASP A 362 -5.78 10.98 13.82
N VAL A 363 -5.77 9.66 14.03
CA VAL A 363 -4.54 8.87 14.24
C VAL A 363 -3.57 9.07 13.07
N MET A 364 -4.06 8.99 11.83
CA MET A 364 -3.25 9.19 10.63
C MET A 364 -2.78 10.63 10.45
N SER A 365 -3.57 11.62 10.86
CA SER A 365 -3.21 13.04 10.84
C SER A 365 -2.09 13.33 11.85
N THR A 366 -2.28 12.93 13.11
CA THR A 366 -1.26 13.07 14.16
C THR A 366 0.03 12.32 13.82
N TYR A 367 -0.06 11.11 13.27
CA TYR A 367 1.11 10.37 12.78
C TYR A 367 1.94 11.18 11.77
N ARG A 368 1.28 11.74 10.74
CA ARG A 368 1.95 12.55 9.71
C ARG A 368 2.59 13.80 10.30
N MET A 369 1.87 14.53 11.14
CA MET A 369 2.35 15.73 11.82
C MET A 369 3.61 15.43 12.66
N LEU A 370 3.58 14.33 13.42
CA LEU A 370 4.69 13.93 14.28
C LEU A 370 5.94 13.49 13.52
N ILE A 371 5.79 12.72 12.43
CA ILE A 371 6.90 12.37 11.53
C ILE A 371 7.52 13.63 10.93
N ILE A 372 6.70 14.56 10.44
CA ILE A 372 7.15 15.82 9.86
C ILE A 372 7.93 16.65 10.89
N ARG A 373 7.41 16.78 12.12
CA ARG A 373 8.06 17.50 13.23
C ARG A 373 9.42 16.87 13.56
N TYR A 374 9.46 15.55 13.77
CA TYR A 374 10.68 14.81 14.10
C TYR A 374 11.76 14.95 13.03
N ASP A 375 11.43 14.65 11.77
CA ASP A 375 12.39 14.70 10.67
C ASP A 375 12.95 16.11 10.44
N ASN A 376 12.17 17.17 10.67
CA ASN A 376 12.63 18.55 10.57
C ASN A 376 13.55 18.97 11.73
N THR A 377 13.22 18.54 12.96
CA THR A 377 14.05 18.76 14.15
C THR A 377 15.42 18.11 13.99
N TYR A 378 15.47 16.85 13.55
CA TYR A 378 16.72 16.09 13.45
C TYR A 378 17.43 16.22 12.09
N ALA A 379 16.83 16.85 11.08
CA ALA A 379 17.46 17.09 9.79
C ALA A 379 18.78 17.89 9.90
N GLN A 380 19.85 17.30 9.38
CA GLN A 380 21.19 17.88 9.35
C GLN A 380 21.48 18.59 8.02
N PHE A 381 22.53 19.40 8.02
CA PHE A 381 23.15 19.90 6.78
C PHE A 381 24.09 18.84 6.20
N SER A 382 24.03 18.64 4.88
CA SER A 382 24.96 17.80 4.12
C SER A 382 25.79 18.65 3.16
N THR A 383 27.09 18.37 3.05
CA THR A 383 28.06 19.05 2.17
C THR A 383 28.27 18.24 0.88
N PRO A 384 27.60 18.55 -0.25
CA PRO A 384 27.72 17.76 -1.48
C PRO A 384 28.98 18.03 -2.31
N ASN A 385 29.73 19.11 -2.06
CA ASN A 385 30.92 19.46 -2.85
C ASN A 385 32.09 19.98 -2.01
N ALA A 386 33.30 19.82 -2.54
CA ALA A 386 34.44 20.67 -2.21
C ALA A 386 34.50 21.88 -3.17
N TYR A 387 35.38 22.84 -2.89
CA TYR A 387 35.73 23.90 -3.85
C TYR A 387 36.19 23.31 -5.19
N ASP A 388 35.93 24.03 -6.28
CA ASP A 388 36.03 23.62 -7.70
C ASP A 388 35.16 22.43 -8.13
N ARG A 389 34.57 21.70 -7.19
CA ARG A 389 33.80 20.49 -7.50
C ARG A 389 32.33 20.84 -7.80
N PRO A 390 31.69 20.08 -8.70
CA PRO A 390 30.28 20.26 -8.99
C PRO A 390 29.44 19.96 -7.76
N VAL A 391 28.36 20.72 -7.59
CA VAL A 391 27.26 20.32 -6.70
C VAL A 391 26.34 19.41 -7.50
N ASN A 392 25.98 18.26 -6.94
CA ASN A 392 24.88 17.43 -7.43
C ASN A 392 24.10 16.93 -6.22
N PHE A 393 23.03 17.64 -5.85
CA PHE A 393 22.28 17.41 -4.63
C PHE A 393 20.79 17.27 -4.89
N GLU A 394 20.16 16.27 -4.27
CA GLU A 394 18.72 16.02 -4.34
C GLU A 394 18.24 15.59 -2.95
N CYS A 395 17.20 16.22 -2.42
CA CYS A 395 16.63 15.83 -1.13
C CYS A 395 15.93 14.46 -1.19
N PRO A 396 15.91 13.70 -0.07
CA PRO A 396 15.19 12.42 0.01
C PRO A 396 13.70 12.50 -0.36
N PRO A 397 13.03 11.36 -0.58
CA PRO A 397 11.61 11.35 -0.93
C PRO A 397 10.71 12.10 0.04
N GLY A 398 9.77 12.87 -0.51
CA GLY A 398 8.86 13.74 0.24
C GLY A 398 9.48 15.01 0.84
N LYS A 399 10.81 15.20 0.74
CA LYS A 399 11.51 16.35 1.31
C LYS A 399 11.99 17.33 0.24
N THR A 400 12.03 18.60 0.61
CA THR A 400 12.55 19.72 -0.19
C THR A 400 13.75 20.36 0.51
N ILE A 401 14.48 21.23 -0.18
CA ILE A 401 15.53 22.03 0.44
C ILE A 401 14.85 23.06 1.36
N THR A 402 15.15 23.00 2.64
CA THR A 402 14.60 23.89 3.69
C THR A 402 15.66 24.75 4.37
N GLY A 403 16.94 24.45 4.15
CA GLY A 403 18.04 25.31 4.56
C GLY A 403 19.22 25.25 3.60
N ILE A 404 19.90 26.37 3.40
CA ILE A 404 21.06 26.48 2.52
C ILE A 404 22.16 27.27 3.23
N LYS A 405 23.39 26.76 3.22
CA LYS A 405 24.59 27.51 3.62
C LYS A 405 25.65 27.42 2.53
N SER A 406 26.55 28.41 2.51
CA SER A 406 27.70 28.37 1.62
C SER A 406 28.85 29.20 2.17
N TRP A 407 30.09 28.78 1.89
CA TRP A 407 31.31 29.51 2.22
C TRP A 407 32.10 29.71 0.94
N HIS A 408 32.57 30.94 0.73
CA HIS A 408 33.52 31.29 -0.32
C HIS A 408 34.94 31.14 0.23
N LEU A 409 35.91 30.88 -0.65
CA LEU A 409 37.33 30.80 -0.30
C LEU A 409 38.18 31.36 -1.44
N ASN A 410 38.78 32.54 -1.22
CA ASN A 410 39.52 33.30 -2.23
C ASN A 410 40.63 32.52 -2.96
N TYR A 411 41.24 31.51 -2.33
CA TYR A 411 42.25 30.68 -3.02
C TYR A 411 41.68 29.90 -4.22
N HIS A 412 40.38 29.58 -4.19
CA HIS A 412 39.66 28.93 -5.29
C HIS A 412 38.71 29.88 -6.03
N GLU A 413 38.50 31.09 -5.48
CA GLU A 413 37.41 32.02 -5.84
C GLU A 413 36.06 31.30 -6.08
N ASP A 414 35.74 30.35 -5.18
CA ASP A 414 34.61 29.45 -5.35
C ASP A 414 33.86 29.21 -4.04
N ARG A 415 32.61 28.73 -4.17
CA ARG A 415 31.70 28.41 -3.07
C ARG A 415 31.53 26.90 -2.83
N GLN A 416 31.87 26.47 -1.62
CA GLN A 416 31.37 25.22 -1.04
C GLN A 416 29.91 25.42 -0.58
N TRP A 417 29.08 24.39 -0.74
CA TRP A 417 27.66 24.41 -0.40
C TRP A 417 27.32 23.41 0.71
N GLN A 418 26.29 23.73 1.48
CA GLN A 418 25.59 22.80 2.37
C GLN A 418 24.08 22.97 2.24
N PHE A 419 23.36 21.87 2.29
CA PHE A 419 21.90 21.85 2.19
C PHE A 419 21.29 21.06 3.34
N LYS A 420 20.20 21.58 3.91
CA LYS A 420 19.32 20.87 4.85
C LYS A 420 18.02 20.52 4.12
N CYS A 421 17.63 19.25 4.22
CA CYS A 421 16.37 18.75 3.68
C CYS A 421 15.33 18.64 4.80
N GLY A 422 14.11 19.08 4.53
CA GLY A 422 12.99 18.92 5.46
C GLY A 422 11.71 18.59 4.71
N TYR A 423 10.74 18.06 5.44
CA TYR A 423 9.36 18.20 5.01
C TYR A 423 8.95 19.66 5.22
N THR A 424 8.18 20.22 4.31
CA THR A 424 7.43 21.43 4.66
C THR A 424 6.03 20.95 5.11
N PRO A 425 5.61 21.20 6.36
CA PRO A 425 4.25 20.98 6.82
C PRO A 425 3.16 21.39 5.82
N ASN A 426 2.07 20.63 5.81
CA ASN A 426 0.93 20.79 4.91
C ASN A 426 1.21 20.67 3.40
N LEU A 427 2.45 20.37 2.97
CA LEU A 427 2.69 19.93 1.59
C LEU A 427 2.18 18.49 1.40
N TYR A 428 1.29 18.34 0.43
CA TYR A 428 0.81 17.07 -0.12
C TYR A 428 1.95 16.34 -0.89
N PRO A 429 1.71 15.15 -1.48
CA PRO A 429 2.75 14.41 -2.20
C PRO A 429 3.47 15.26 -3.25
N LEU A 430 4.80 15.26 -3.18
CA LEU A 430 5.65 15.81 -4.24
C LEU A 430 5.51 14.94 -5.49
N ALA A 431 5.25 15.57 -6.64
CA ALA A 431 5.09 14.91 -7.92
C ALA A 431 5.89 15.61 -9.01
N ASN A 432 5.98 14.99 -10.19
CA ASN A 432 6.51 15.60 -11.41
C ASN A 432 7.93 16.19 -11.27
N CYS A 433 8.76 15.64 -10.38
CA CYS A 433 10.06 16.21 -10.05
C CYS A 433 10.99 16.25 -11.27
N ARG A 434 11.40 17.44 -11.71
CA ARG A 434 12.18 17.67 -12.95
C ARG A 434 13.33 18.65 -12.72
N TRP A 435 14.48 18.36 -13.32
CA TRP A 435 15.59 19.30 -13.41
C TRP A 435 15.35 20.35 -14.49
N SER A 436 15.67 21.61 -14.20
CA SER A 436 15.75 22.68 -15.18
C SER A 436 16.89 22.45 -16.19
N GLY A 437 16.95 23.27 -17.25
CA GLY A 437 18.21 23.55 -17.95
C GLY A 437 19.19 24.31 -17.05
N TYR A 438 20.34 24.73 -17.60
CA TYR A 438 21.13 25.77 -16.92
C TYR A 438 20.32 27.07 -16.90
N VAL A 439 20.19 27.69 -15.72
CA VAL A 439 19.34 28.89 -15.52
C VAL A 439 20.12 30.20 -15.66
N ASN A 440 21.44 30.10 -15.80
CA ASN A 440 22.37 31.19 -16.07
C ASN A 440 23.56 30.68 -16.88
N GLU A 441 24.18 31.57 -17.65
CA GLU A 441 25.56 31.41 -18.08
C GLU A 441 26.53 31.93 -17.02
N TYR A 442 27.84 31.65 -17.19
CA TYR A 442 28.86 32.23 -16.31
C TYR A 442 28.83 33.76 -16.39
N ASP A 443 29.13 34.43 -15.28
CA ASP A 443 28.95 35.87 -14.99
C ASP A 443 27.50 36.37 -15.02
N ALA A 444 26.58 35.64 -15.68
CA ALA A 444 25.19 36.05 -15.80
C ALA A 444 24.41 35.86 -14.48
N VAL A 445 23.33 36.62 -14.35
CA VAL A 445 22.41 36.50 -13.21
C VAL A 445 21.68 35.16 -13.22
N VAL A 446 21.55 34.55 -12.04
CA VAL A 446 20.49 33.58 -11.75
C VAL A 446 19.26 34.40 -11.41
N ASN A 447 18.15 34.19 -12.12
CA ASN A 447 16.84 34.72 -11.75
C ASN A 447 15.78 33.67 -12.09
N TYR A 448 15.62 32.69 -11.21
CA TYR A 448 14.82 31.50 -11.47
C TYR A 448 13.77 31.25 -10.39
N LYS A 449 12.57 30.90 -10.84
CA LYS A 449 11.46 30.44 -10.02
C LYS A 449 11.00 29.10 -10.58
N CYS A 450 10.72 28.12 -9.73
CA CYS A 450 10.07 26.90 -10.17
C CYS A 450 8.68 27.24 -10.73
N PRO A 451 8.29 26.65 -11.88
CA PRO A 451 7.00 26.92 -12.50
C PRO A 451 5.86 26.42 -11.61
N GLY A 452 4.74 27.14 -11.56
CA GLY A 452 3.56 26.76 -10.79
C GLY A 452 3.81 26.64 -9.28
N THR A 453 2.96 25.87 -8.59
CA THR A 453 3.02 25.63 -7.15
C THR A 453 4.04 24.53 -6.82
N SER A 454 5.32 24.83 -7.07
CA SER A 454 6.40 23.85 -7.02
C SER A 454 7.58 24.33 -6.17
N ALA A 455 8.29 23.40 -5.54
CA ALA A 455 9.40 23.66 -4.62
C ALA A 455 10.75 23.12 -5.12
N ILE A 456 11.85 23.76 -4.70
CA ILE A 456 13.21 23.29 -4.98
C ILE A 456 13.52 22.06 -4.10
N LYS A 457 13.62 20.89 -4.72
CA LYS A 457 14.09 19.63 -4.12
C LYS A 457 15.58 19.39 -4.31
N GLY A 458 16.15 19.94 -5.38
CA GLY A 458 17.53 19.64 -5.78
C GLY A 458 18.27 20.84 -6.32
N TRP A 459 19.59 20.81 -6.14
CA TRP A 459 20.52 21.86 -6.51
C TRP A 459 21.70 21.25 -7.27
N TYR A 460 22.05 21.82 -8.42
CA TYR A 460 23.20 21.41 -9.20
C TYR A 460 23.98 22.64 -9.66
N SER A 461 25.30 22.58 -9.61
CA SER A 461 26.15 23.62 -10.18
C SER A 461 27.51 23.12 -10.61
N VAL A 462 28.13 23.79 -11.58
CA VAL A 462 29.49 23.51 -12.07
C VAL A 462 30.33 24.79 -12.00
N HIS A 463 31.55 24.69 -11.44
CA HIS A 463 32.53 25.77 -11.40
C HIS A 463 33.35 25.83 -12.71
N TYR A 464 33.95 26.99 -13.01
CA TYR A 464 34.87 27.13 -14.14
C TYR A 464 36.01 28.11 -13.89
N ASN A 465 37.19 27.57 -13.61
CA ASN A 465 38.42 28.26 -13.20
C ASN A 465 39.03 29.29 -14.17
N ARG A 466 38.35 29.68 -15.26
CA ARG A 466 38.76 30.84 -16.09
C ARG A 466 37.82 32.02 -15.96
N ARG A 467 36.71 31.86 -15.25
CA ARG A 467 35.74 32.90 -14.90
C ARG A 467 35.47 32.96 -13.40
N GLU A 468 36.06 32.03 -12.63
CA GLU A 468 35.86 31.88 -11.19
C GLU A 468 34.38 31.98 -10.77
N ASP A 469 33.53 31.30 -11.54
CA ASP A 469 32.08 31.39 -11.42
C ASP A 469 31.37 30.05 -11.69
N ARG A 470 30.12 29.96 -11.22
CA ARG A 470 29.24 28.80 -11.35
C ARG A 470 28.02 29.02 -12.24
N ARG A 471 27.67 28.00 -13.02
CA ARG A 471 26.34 27.84 -13.64
C ARG A 471 25.47 26.88 -12.83
N TYR A 472 24.18 27.20 -12.72
CA TYR A 472 23.24 26.53 -11.82
C TYR A 472 22.10 25.82 -12.57
N LYS A 473 21.59 24.74 -11.96
CA LYS A 473 20.33 24.09 -12.31
C LYS A 473 19.57 23.76 -11.02
N PHE A 474 18.24 23.78 -11.07
CA PHE A 474 17.39 23.44 -9.92
C PHE A 474 16.45 22.29 -10.27
N MET A 475 16.16 21.43 -9.30
CA MET A 475 15.13 20.42 -9.42
C MET A 475 13.85 20.93 -8.76
N CYS A 476 12.81 21.10 -9.55
CA CYS A 476 11.49 21.53 -9.11
C CYS A 476 10.57 20.32 -8.98
N CYS A 477 9.78 20.26 -7.90
CA CYS A 477 8.72 19.27 -7.72
C CYS A 477 7.39 19.99 -7.50
N ASP A 478 6.35 19.52 -8.18
CA ASP A 478 5.00 20.03 -8.01
C ASP A 478 4.46 19.59 -6.66
N ILE A 479 3.85 20.52 -5.94
CA ILE A 479 3.15 20.24 -4.70
C ILE A 479 1.67 20.11 -5.04
N GLN A 480 1.14 18.90 -4.96
CA GLN A 480 -0.27 18.66 -5.29
C GLN A 480 -1.20 19.38 -4.30
N GLY A 481 -2.45 19.64 -4.68
CA GLY A 481 -3.49 20.12 -3.75
C GLY A 481 -3.30 21.52 -3.12
N LEU A 482 -2.21 22.25 -3.40
CA LEU A 482 -2.05 23.64 -2.97
C LEU A 482 -2.61 24.64 -3.98
N GLY A 483 -3.27 25.67 -3.45
CA GLY A 483 -3.82 26.79 -4.20
C GLY A 483 -2.78 27.90 -4.44
N GLU A 484 -3.27 29.14 -4.50
CA GLU A 484 -2.43 30.33 -4.61
C GLU A 484 -1.62 30.54 -3.33
N THR A 485 -0.30 30.72 -3.47
CA THR A 485 0.62 30.89 -2.35
C THR A 485 1.23 32.30 -2.32
N ASN A 486 1.33 32.89 -1.12
CA ASN A 486 1.97 34.19 -0.96
C ASN A 486 3.49 34.03 -0.96
N CYS A 487 4.14 34.50 -2.03
CA CYS A 487 5.58 34.35 -2.26
C CYS A 487 6.31 35.70 -2.30
N ALA A 488 7.44 35.77 -1.60
CA ALA A 488 8.27 36.97 -1.53
C ALA A 488 9.76 36.65 -1.74
N TRP A 489 10.49 37.60 -2.32
CA TRP A 489 11.96 37.57 -2.30
C TRP A 489 12.47 37.93 -0.92
N SER A 490 13.40 37.13 -0.39
CA SER A 490 14.13 37.46 0.82
C SER A 490 15.14 38.59 0.57
N SER A 491 15.58 39.27 1.63
CA SER A 491 16.83 40.06 1.59
C SER A 491 18.04 39.20 1.19
N TYR A 492 19.12 39.83 0.73
CA TYR A 492 20.39 39.15 0.46
C TYR A 492 20.89 38.38 1.70
N LYS A 493 21.40 37.16 1.47
CA LYS A 493 21.83 36.22 2.52
C LYS A 493 23.34 36.14 2.72
N ASN A 494 24.10 36.94 1.96
CA ASN A 494 25.53 37.13 2.12
C ASN A 494 25.98 38.52 1.64
N SER A 495 27.15 38.92 2.14
CA SER A 495 28.04 39.89 1.50
C SER A 495 29.01 39.16 0.55
N TRP A 496 29.75 39.91 -0.25
CA TRP A 496 30.90 39.40 -1.00
C TRP A 496 31.91 38.73 -0.05
N ASP A 497 32.55 37.68 -0.53
CA ASP A 497 33.62 36.90 0.13
C ASP A 497 33.18 36.30 1.48
N GLY A 498 31.88 36.40 1.78
CA GLY A 498 31.28 36.11 3.07
C GLY A 498 30.51 34.79 3.08
N PRO A 499 30.32 34.20 4.28
CA PRO A 499 29.43 33.08 4.45
C PRO A 499 27.99 33.48 4.11
N MET A 500 27.28 32.57 3.45
CA MET A 500 25.84 32.64 3.25
C MET A 500 25.15 31.72 4.25
N ASP A 501 24.16 32.23 4.97
CA ASP A 501 23.30 31.43 5.84
C ASP A 501 21.82 31.71 5.57
N PHE A 502 21.13 30.68 5.09
CA PHE A 502 19.68 30.62 4.97
C PHE A 502 19.15 29.35 5.65
N SER A 503 19.41 29.21 6.96
CA SER A 503 18.93 28.10 7.79
C SER A 503 17.47 28.20 8.24
N TYR A 504 16.84 29.37 8.09
CA TYR A 504 15.53 29.69 8.65
C TYR A 504 14.47 29.80 7.56
N CYS A 505 14.08 28.65 7.00
CA CYS A 505 12.78 28.50 6.35
C CYS A 505 11.79 27.97 7.41
N PRO A 506 10.82 28.79 7.87
CA PRO A 506 9.81 28.35 8.83
C PRO A 506 9.03 27.12 8.37
N SER A 507 8.40 26.44 9.32
CA SER A 507 7.55 25.25 9.11
C SER A 507 6.46 25.42 8.05
N GLU A 508 6.00 26.64 7.79
CA GLU A 508 4.92 26.93 6.83
C GLU A 508 5.44 27.63 5.57
N LYS A 509 6.73 27.43 5.24
CA LYS A 509 7.36 28.06 4.06
C LYS A 509 8.21 27.08 3.26
N TYR A 510 8.20 27.24 1.95
CA TYR A 510 9.04 26.48 1.02
C TYR A 510 9.83 27.41 0.08
N ILE A 511 10.99 26.94 -0.38
CA ILE A 511 11.82 27.63 -1.37
C ILE A 511 11.31 27.28 -2.77
N ASN A 512 10.79 28.26 -3.51
CA ASN A 512 10.37 28.11 -4.91
C ASN A 512 11.45 28.56 -5.91
N GLY A 513 12.30 29.53 -5.54
CA GLY A 513 13.23 30.16 -6.47
C GLY A 513 14.50 30.71 -5.83
N ALA A 514 15.44 31.11 -6.67
CA ALA A 514 16.70 31.72 -6.28
C ALA A 514 17.05 32.86 -7.25
N TYR A 515 17.64 33.92 -6.70
CA TYR A 515 18.23 35.03 -7.44
C TYR A 515 19.67 35.22 -6.99
N SER A 516 20.57 35.43 -7.94
CA SER A 516 21.97 35.69 -7.66
C SER A 516 22.66 36.45 -8.79
N TYR A 517 23.63 37.28 -8.45
CA TYR A 517 24.48 37.98 -9.42
C TYR A 517 25.96 37.85 -9.04
N HIS A 518 26.81 37.79 -10.07
CA HIS A 518 28.27 37.69 -9.96
C HIS A 518 28.91 39.09 -9.86
N SER A 519 30.14 39.17 -9.36
CA SER A 519 30.95 40.38 -9.38
C SER A 519 32.42 40.06 -9.64
N ASN A 520 32.90 40.34 -10.85
CA ASN A 520 34.28 40.11 -11.30
C ASN A 520 35.38 40.86 -10.51
N HIS A 521 35.01 41.73 -9.57
CA HIS A 521 35.96 42.32 -8.62
C HIS A 521 36.21 41.45 -7.39
N HIS A 522 35.22 40.62 -7.03
CA HIS A 522 35.21 39.73 -5.86
C HIS A 522 35.30 38.25 -6.26
N GLU A 523 35.05 37.92 -7.53
CA GLU A 523 34.89 36.55 -8.03
C GLU A 523 33.98 35.73 -7.10
N ASP A 524 32.81 36.33 -6.80
CA ASP A 524 31.84 35.83 -5.86
C ASP A 524 30.40 36.17 -6.28
N ARG A 525 29.43 35.47 -5.68
CA ARG A 525 27.99 35.63 -5.90
C ARG A 525 27.22 35.99 -4.64
N ARG A 526 26.33 36.98 -4.75
CA ARG A 526 25.32 37.31 -3.71
C ARG A 526 23.99 36.61 -3.98
N TRP A 527 23.27 36.23 -2.93
CA TRP A 527 22.09 35.35 -3.02
C TRP A 527 20.83 35.91 -2.34
N GLN A 528 19.69 35.73 -3.01
CA GLN A 528 18.34 35.87 -2.47
C GLN A 528 17.52 34.62 -2.81
N PHE A 529 16.53 34.29 -1.98
CA PHE A 529 15.63 33.15 -2.21
C PHE A 529 14.19 33.65 -2.34
N TYR A 530 13.44 33.05 -3.27
CA TYR A 530 12.01 33.28 -3.43
C TYR A 530 11.27 32.24 -2.61
N VAL A 531 10.62 32.70 -1.56
CA VAL A 531 10.04 31.86 -0.51
C VAL A 531 8.54 32.06 -0.49
N CYS A 532 7.80 30.96 -0.56
CA CYS A 532 6.35 30.93 -0.54
C CYS A 532 5.85 30.44 0.82
N THR A 533 4.70 30.95 1.25
CA THR A 533 3.92 30.41 2.37
C THR A 533 2.94 29.35 1.87
N VAL A 534 2.69 28.33 2.69
CA VAL A 534 1.71 27.26 2.44
C VAL A 534 0.31 27.72 2.82
#